data_AF-A0AA88NK29-F1
#
_entry.id   AF-A0AA88NK29-F1
#
_cell.length_a   1.000
_cell.length_b   1.000
_cell.length_c   1.000
_cell.angle_alpha   90.00
_cell.angle_beta   90.00
_cell.angle_gamma   90.00
#
_symmetry.space_group_name_H-M   'P 1'
#
loop_
_entity.id
_entity.type
_entity.pdbx_description
1 polymer ?
#
loop_
_entity_poly.entity_id
_entity_poly.type
_entity_poly.pdbx_seq_one_letter_code
_entity_poly.pdbx_strand_id
1 'polypeptide(L)'
;MKYMVVLLGSLVAFTLLLMGFVYSRSTLEIQLTKTSYFKNVKNKVTSDMLKETKSSIDDTNKRLMQQRKRIQELTKQIKTVQEAVDGKKAELNTCNNDLSQIKDEIASLKETRSKSHTEFQQKKSDLNEQIDKLKTELEKRSNLCNYINKRSVEGMKLCGIVAVLQAE
;
A
#
# COMPACT_ATOMS: atom_id res chain seq x y z
N MET A 1 67.56 50.16 -90.84
CA MET A 1 68.00 49.54 -89.56
C MET A 1 67.30 50.10 -88.32
N LYS A 2 67.09 51.43 -88.17
CA LYS A 2 66.46 52.02 -86.96
C LYS A 2 65.03 51.50 -86.65
N TYR A 3 64.19 51.26 -87.67
CA TYR A 3 62.82 50.77 -87.48
C TYR A 3 62.76 49.32 -86.96
N MET A 4 63.68 48.45 -87.39
CA MET A 4 63.76 47.07 -86.91
C MET A 4 64.14 46.99 -85.41
N VAL A 5 65.00 47.91 -84.94
CA VAL A 5 65.40 47.98 -83.53
C VAL A 5 64.24 48.47 -82.64
N VAL A 6 63.47 49.45 -83.11
CA VAL A 6 62.27 49.95 -82.38
C VAL A 6 61.18 48.87 -82.31
N LEU A 7 60.99 48.11 -83.37
CA LEU A 7 59.99 47.04 -83.45
C LEU A 7 60.37 45.83 -82.57
N LEU A 8 61.66 45.48 -82.50
CA LEU A 8 62.15 44.47 -81.55
C LEU A 8 62.05 44.95 -80.09
N GLY A 9 62.36 46.22 -79.81
CA GLY A 9 62.25 46.79 -78.48
C GLY A 9 60.81 46.83 -77.96
N SER A 10 59.84 47.20 -78.80
CA SER A 10 58.43 47.20 -78.41
C SER A 10 57.90 45.80 -78.17
N LEU A 11 58.32 44.82 -78.97
CA LEU A 11 57.90 43.42 -78.83
C LEU A 11 58.39 42.83 -77.49
N VAL A 12 59.64 43.12 -77.09
CA VAL A 12 60.19 42.72 -75.79
C VAL A 12 59.48 43.43 -74.63
N ALA A 13 59.12 44.70 -74.77
CA ALA A 13 58.35 45.41 -73.75
C ALA A 13 56.93 44.81 -73.57
N PHE A 14 56.28 44.43 -74.67
CA PHE A 14 54.97 43.77 -74.64
C PHE A 14 55.02 42.40 -73.96
N THR A 15 56.05 41.58 -74.20
CA THR A 15 56.17 40.26 -73.55
C THR A 15 56.38 40.39 -72.04
N LEU A 16 57.16 41.37 -71.58
CA LEU A 16 57.37 41.64 -70.15
C LEU A 16 56.08 42.13 -69.46
N LEU A 17 55.31 43.00 -70.11
CA LEU A 17 54.02 43.46 -69.60
C LEU A 17 53.00 42.32 -69.47
N LEU A 18 52.92 41.44 -70.48
CA LEU A 18 52.05 40.26 -70.43
C LEU A 18 52.45 39.30 -69.32
N MET A 19 53.76 39.07 -69.12
CA MET A 19 54.26 38.19 -68.07
C MET A 19 53.92 38.73 -66.67
N GLY A 20 54.06 40.04 -66.44
CA GLY A 20 53.64 40.68 -65.19
C GLY A 20 52.12 40.62 -64.95
N PHE A 21 51.32 40.79 -66.01
CA PHE A 21 49.85 40.67 -65.93
C PHE A 21 49.41 39.24 -65.61
N VAL A 22 50.01 38.24 -66.27
CA VAL A 22 49.74 36.81 -66.01
C VAL A 22 50.08 36.44 -64.57
N TYR A 23 51.24 36.88 -64.06
CA TYR A 23 51.66 36.63 -62.68
C TYR A 23 50.72 37.26 -61.63
N SER A 24 50.24 38.47 -61.89
CA SER A 24 49.25 39.13 -61.03
C SER A 24 47.93 38.37 -61.00
N ARG A 25 47.43 37.92 -62.17
CA ARG A 25 46.22 37.10 -62.27
C ARG A 25 46.36 35.75 -61.60
N SER A 26 47.48 35.04 -61.78
CA SER A 26 47.70 33.75 -61.12
C SER A 26 47.72 33.88 -59.60
N THR A 27 48.28 34.99 -59.07
CA THR A 27 48.28 35.25 -57.62
C THR A 27 46.86 35.48 -57.09
N LEU A 28 46.02 36.21 -57.84
CA LEU A 28 44.60 36.41 -57.53
C LEU A 28 43.81 35.10 -57.54
N GLU A 29 44.01 34.23 -58.55
CA GLU A 29 43.36 32.93 -58.63
C GLU A 29 43.74 32.02 -57.46
N ILE A 30 45.02 32.03 -57.06
CA ILE A 30 45.48 31.29 -55.87
C ILE A 30 44.77 31.80 -54.60
N GLN A 31 44.59 33.11 -54.43
CA GLN A 31 43.89 33.67 -53.26
C GLN A 31 42.39 33.34 -53.27
N LEU A 32 41.74 33.44 -54.43
CA LEU A 32 40.33 33.06 -54.59
C LEU A 32 40.12 31.56 -54.32
N THR A 33 41.03 30.71 -54.79
CA THR A 33 40.99 29.25 -54.57
C THR A 33 41.20 28.89 -53.11
N LYS A 34 42.12 29.55 -52.41
CA LYS A 34 42.30 29.39 -50.95
C LYS A 34 41.05 29.82 -50.19
N THR A 35 40.44 30.94 -50.57
CA THR A 35 39.25 31.48 -49.92
C THR A 35 38.04 30.58 -50.14
N SER A 36 37.85 30.04 -51.35
CA SER A 36 36.76 29.11 -51.66
C SER A 36 36.92 27.78 -50.92
N TYR A 37 38.15 27.24 -50.87
CA TYR A 37 38.47 26.05 -50.09
C TYR A 37 38.17 26.25 -48.61
N PHE A 38 38.66 27.36 -48.01
CA PHE A 38 38.41 27.66 -46.61
C PHE A 38 36.91 27.83 -46.30
N LYS A 39 36.17 28.49 -47.19
CA LYS A 39 34.72 28.61 -47.08
C LYS A 39 34.01 27.26 -47.13
N ASN A 40 34.44 26.36 -48.02
CA ASN A 40 33.89 25.00 -48.11
C ASN A 40 34.18 24.17 -46.85
N VAL A 41 35.41 24.21 -46.34
CA VAL A 41 35.78 23.52 -45.09
C VAL A 41 34.96 24.07 -43.92
N LYS A 42 34.87 25.39 -43.78
CA LYS A 42 34.07 26.03 -42.73
C LYS A 42 32.60 25.63 -42.81
N ASN A 43 32.01 25.64 -44.01
CA ASN A 43 30.63 25.20 -44.20
C ASN A 43 30.44 23.73 -43.82
N LYS A 44 31.37 22.85 -44.21
CA LYS A 44 31.30 21.42 -43.84
C LYS A 44 31.37 21.22 -42.33
N VAL A 45 32.38 21.80 -41.67
CA VAL A 45 32.54 21.70 -40.21
C VAL A 45 31.33 22.27 -39.48
N THR A 46 30.80 23.41 -39.94
CA THR A 46 29.59 24.02 -39.34
C THR A 46 28.38 23.11 -39.52
N SER A 47 28.22 22.48 -40.68
CA SER A 47 27.13 21.54 -40.93
C SER A 47 27.26 20.26 -40.09
N ASP A 48 28.48 19.74 -39.92
CA ASP A 48 28.76 18.55 -39.12
C ASP A 48 28.48 18.83 -37.63
N MET A 49 28.97 19.96 -37.10
CA MET A 49 28.67 20.41 -35.73
C MET A 49 27.17 20.63 -35.51
N LEU A 50 26.46 21.22 -36.48
CA LEU A 50 25.01 21.42 -36.40
C LEU A 50 24.27 20.08 -36.36
N LYS A 51 24.69 19.11 -37.17
CA LYS A 51 24.12 17.76 -37.20
C LYS A 51 24.34 17.03 -35.89
N GLU A 52 25.55 17.09 -35.34
CA GLU A 52 25.88 16.48 -34.06
C GLU A 52 25.11 17.13 -32.91
N THR A 53 25.04 18.46 -32.87
CA THR A 53 24.26 19.19 -31.87
C THR A 53 22.78 18.82 -31.94
N LYS A 54 22.21 18.78 -33.15
CA LYS A 54 20.82 18.37 -33.35
C LYS A 54 20.58 16.93 -32.88
N SER A 55 21.48 16.01 -33.22
CA SER A 55 21.41 14.61 -32.78
C SER A 55 21.49 14.49 -31.26
N SER A 56 22.36 15.27 -30.61
CA SER A 56 22.51 15.30 -29.16
C SER A 56 21.26 15.86 -28.47
N ILE A 57 20.65 16.90 -29.03
CA ILE A 57 19.36 17.42 -28.55
C ILE A 57 18.25 16.37 -28.69
N ASP A 58 18.16 15.69 -29.84
CA ASP A 58 17.15 14.66 -30.08
C ASP A 58 17.31 13.46 -29.12
N ASP A 59 18.54 13.02 -28.86
CA ASP A 59 18.82 11.96 -27.89
C ASP A 59 18.46 12.39 -26.46
N THR A 60 18.87 13.60 -26.07
CA THR A 60 18.55 14.17 -24.76
C THR A 60 17.05 14.29 -24.57
N ASN A 61 16.32 14.75 -25.58
CA ASN A 61 14.87 14.86 -25.54
C ASN A 61 14.19 13.49 -25.42
N LYS A 62 14.67 12.47 -26.14
CA LYS A 62 14.19 11.08 -25.99
C LYS A 62 14.41 10.57 -24.57
N ARG A 63 15.59 10.80 -23.99
CA ARG A 63 15.91 10.41 -22.61
C ARG A 63 15.02 11.14 -21.60
N LEU A 64 14.78 12.43 -21.79
CA LEU A 64 13.85 13.21 -20.96
C LEU A 64 12.42 12.69 -21.06
N MET A 65 11.93 12.36 -22.26
CA MET A 65 10.60 11.78 -22.43
C MET A 65 10.48 10.42 -21.74
N GLN A 66 11.49 9.57 -21.84
CA GLN A 66 11.52 8.28 -21.14
C GLN A 66 11.54 8.46 -19.61
N GLN A 67 12.36 9.38 -19.09
CA GLN A 67 12.40 9.69 -17.67
C GLN A 67 11.07 10.25 -17.18
N ARG A 68 10.45 11.17 -17.93
CA ARG A 68 9.13 11.72 -17.59
C ARG A 68 8.06 10.64 -17.52
N LYS A 69 8.05 9.68 -18.46
CA LYS A 69 7.16 8.52 -18.42
C LYS A 69 7.40 7.67 -17.18
N ARG A 70 8.67 7.38 -16.85
CA ARG A 70 9.03 6.61 -15.64
C ARG A 70 8.59 7.33 -14.35
N ILE A 71 8.77 8.64 -14.28
CA ILE A 71 8.32 9.45 -13.14
C ILE A 71 6.80 9.38 -13.02
N GLN A 72 6.06 9.58 -14.11
CA GLN A 72 4.60 9.48 -14.09
C GLN A 72 4.10 8.10 -13.64
N GLU A 73 4.76 7.03 -14.08
CA GLU A 73 4.44 5.67 -13.69
C GLU A 73 4.73 5.43 -12.20
N LEU A 74 5.90 5.85 -11.71
CA LEU A 74 6.24 5.77 -10.29
C LEU A 74 5.29 6.60 -9.43
N THR A 75 4.87 7.79 -9.88
CA THR A 75 3.87 8.61 -9.17
C THR A 75 2.53 7.88 -9.04
N LYS A 76 2.08 7.18 -10.10
CA LYS A 76 0.86 6.37 -10.03
C LYS A 76 1.02 5.22 -9.04
N GLN A 77 2.14 4.50 -9.11
CA GLN A 77 2.41 3.39 -8.19
C GLN A 77 2.46 3.85 -6.73
N ILE A 78 3.12 4.97 -6.44
CA ILE A 78 3.14 5.57 -5.10
C ILE A 78 1.72 5.88 -4.63
N LYS A 79 0.86 6.45 -5.49
CA LYS A 79 -0.52 6.75 -5.14
C LYS A 79 -1.31 5.48 -4.81
N THR A 80 -1.19 4.43 -5.64
CA THR A 80 -1.86 3.14 -5.38
C THR A 80 -1.37 2.49 -4.09
N VAL A 81 -0.06 2.53 -3.81
CA VAL A 81 0.50 2.00 -2.57
C VAL A 81 -0.02 2.81 -1.37
N GLN A 82 -0.09 4.13 -1.48
CA GLN A 82 -0.64 4.99 -0.43
C GLN A 82 -2.10 4.65 -0.13
N GLU A 83 -2.94 4.52 -1.16
CA GLU A 83 -4.35 4.12 -1.02
C GLU A 83 -4.48 2.74 -0.36
N ALA A 84 -3.62 1.78 -0.70
CA ALA A 84 -3.60 0.47 -0.08
C ALA A 84 -3.18 0.51 1.40
N VAL A 85 -2.18 1.33 1.74
CA VAL A 85 -1.73 1.54 3.13
C VAL A 85 -2.83 2.17 3.97
N ASP A 86 -3.50 3.19 3.44
CA ASP A 86 -4.60 3.86 4.14
C ASP A 86 -5.80 2.91 4.34
N GLY A 87 -6.13 2.09 3.33
CA GLY A 87 -7.13 1.03 3.45
C GLY A 87 -6.78 0.00 4.53
N LYS A 88 -5.54 -0.49 4.55
CA LYS A 88 -5.06 -1.44 5.57
C LYS A 88 -5.04 -0.84 6.97
N LYS A 89 -4.73 0.44 7.10
CA LYS A 89 -4.78 1.17 8.38
C LYS A 89 -6.22 1.28 8.89
N ALA A 90 -7.19 1.55 8.01
CA ALA A 90 -8.60 1.56 8.37
C ALA A 90 -9.08 0.18 8.84
N GLU A 91 -8.75 -0.89 8.10
CA GLU A 91 -9.05 -2.27 8.50
C GLU A 91 -8.46 -2.62 9.88
N LEU A 92 -7.21 -2.23 10.15
CA LEU A 92 -6.55 -2.47 11.42
C LEU A 92 -7.23 -1.73 12.58
N ASN A 93 -7.66 -0.48 12.35
CA ASN A 93 -8.40 0.27 13.36
C ASN A 93 -9.75 -0.38 13.68
N THR A 94 -10.49 -0.84 12.66
CA THR A 94 -11.73 -1.59 12.86
C THR A 94 -11.47 -2.87 13.66
N CYS A 95 -10.48 -3.66 13.26
CA CYS A 95 -10.13 -4.90 13.97
C CYS A 95 -9.75 -4.65 15.44
N ASN A 96 -9.02 -3.58 15.74
CA ASN A 96 -8.69 -3.21 17.12
C ASN A 96 -9.92 -2.80 17.93
N ASN A 97 -10.85 -2.08 17.32
CA ASN A 97 -12.12 -1.72 17.97
C ASN A 97 -12.96 -2.97 18.26
N ASP A 98 -13.10 -3.86 17.27
CA ASP A 98 -13.81 -5.13 17.43
C ASP A 98 -13.18 -5.98 18.54
N LEU A 99 -11.85 -6.05 18.60
CA LEU A 99 -11.13 -6.75 19.66
C LEU A 99 -11.40 -6.14 21.04
N SER A 100 -11.47 -4.81 21.15
CA SER A 100 -11.82 -4.14 22.40
C SER A 100 -13.24 -4.49 22.83
N GLN A 101 -14.20 -4.41 21.90
CA GLN A 101 -15.58 -4.74 22.17
C GLN A 101 -15.74 -6.21 22.63
N ILE A 102 -15.07 -7.14 21.95
CA ILE A 102 -15.09 -8.57 22.33
C ILE A 102 -14.51 -8.75 23.74
N LYS A 103 -13.44 -8.05 24.11
CA LYS A 103 -12.89 -8.12 25.47
C LYS A 103 -13.87 -7.63 26.51
N ASP A 104 -14.57 -6.53 26.24
CA ASP A 104 -15.56 -5.96 27.14
C ASP A 104 -16.77 -6.90 27.29
N GLU A 105 -17.24 -7.50 26.19
CA GLU A 105 -18.29 -8.51 26.19
C GLU A 105 -17.90 -9.75 26.98
N ILE A 106 -16.67 -10.25 26.82
CA ILE A 106 -16.15 -11.39 27.60
C ILE A 106 -16.12 -11.05 29.09
N ALA A 107 -15.68 -9.84 29.47
CA ALA A 107 -15.65 -9.40 30.85
C ALA A 107 -17.07 -9.36 31.46
N SER A 108 -18.03 -8.76 30.73
CA SER A 108 -19.44 -8.68 31.14
C SER A 108 -20.09 -10.07 31.27
N LEU A 109 -19.83 -10.97 30.32
CA LEU A 109 -20.32 -12.35 30.38
C LEU A 109 -19.73 -13.12 31.55
N LYS A 110 -18.44 -12.90 31.86
CA LYS A 110 -17.78 -13.53 33.01
C LYS A 110 -18.40 -13.06 34.33
N GLU A 111 -18.67 -11.77 34.45
CA GLU A 111 -19.35 -11.19 35.61
C GLU A 111 -20.78 -11.75 35.76
N THR A 112 -21.55 -11.75 34.67
CA THR A 112 -22.92 -12.28 34.63
C THR A 112 -22.95 -13.76 35.02
N ARG A 113 -22.02 -14.56 34.49
CA ARG A 113 -21.88 -15.98 34.84
C ARG A 113 -21.55 -16.16 36.31
N SER A 114 -20.63 -15.37 36.85
CA SER A 114 -20.26 -15.43 38.27
C SER A 114 -21.45 -15.10 39.17
N LYS A 115 -22.18 -14.02 38.85
CA LYS A 115 -23.38 -13.62 39.60
C LYS A 115 -24.45 -14.72 39.56
N SER A 116 -24.76 -15.23 38.37
CA SER A 116 -25.74 -16.31 38.20
C SER A 116 -25.34 -17.58 38.94
N HIS A 117 -24.04 -17.92 38.94
CA HIS A 117 -23.54 -19.06 39.70
C HIS A 117 -23.76 -18.88 41.22
N THR A 118 -23.42 -17.71 41.76
CA THR A 118 -23.64 -17.40 43.18
C THR A 118 -25.13 -17.46 43.54
N GLU A 119 -26.00 -16.83 42.74
CA GLU A 119 -27.45 -16.87 42.97
C GLU A 119 -28.01 -18.30 42.93
N PHE A 120 -27.52 -19.14 42.00
CA PHE A 120 -27.91 -20.54 41.91
C PHE A 120 -27.50 -21.33 43.15
N GLN A 121 -26.26 -21.17 43.62
CA GLN A 121 -25.77 -21.86 44.82
C GLN A 121 -26.54 -21.44 46.07
N GLN A 122 -26.87 -20.15 46.18
CA GLN A 122 -27.67 -19.64 47.29
C GLN A 122 -29.08 -20.24 47.29
N LYS A 123 -29.80 -20.19 46.15
CA LYS A 123 -31.12 -20.82 46.03
C LYS A 123 -31.09 -22.32 46.30
N LYS A 124 -30.04 -23.01 45.87
CA LYS A 124 -29.84 -24.44 46.15
C LYS A 124 -29.68 -24.70 47.66
N SER A 125 -28.89 -23.87 48.35
CA SER A 125 -28.72 -23.94 49.80
C SER A 125 -30.06 -23.70 50.51
N ASP A 126 -30.78 -22.64 50.13
CA ASP A 126 -32.07 -22.28 50.73
C ASP A 126 -33.12 -23.37 50.54
N LEU A 127 -33.14 -24.04 49.37
CA LEU A 127 -34.02 -25.17 49.09
C LEU A 127 -33.66 -26.40 49.93
N ASN A 128 -32.36 -26.71 50.05
CA ASN A 128 -31.91 -27.82 50.90
C ASN A 128 -32.29 -27.58 52.37
N GLU A 129 -32.10 -26.36 52.88
CA GLU A 129 -32.48 -26.01 54.25
C GLU A 129 -34.01 -26.15 54.47
N GLN A 130 -34.82 -25.76 53.48
CA GLN A 130 -36.27 -25.98 53.54
C GLN A 130 -36.63 -27.47 53.54
N ILE A 131 -35.97 -28.28 52.71
CA ILE A 131 -36.17 -29.74 52.68
C ILE A 131 -35.84 -30.36 54.04
N ASP A 132 -34.73 -29.96 54.66
CA ASP A 132 -34.31 -30.48 55.97
C ASP A 132 -35.27 -30.04 57.09
N LYS A 133 -35.76 -28.80 57.04
CA LYS A 133 -36.82 -28.32 57.96
C LYS A 133 -38.10 -29.12 57.80
N LEU A 134 -38.57 -29.33 56.56
CA LEU A 134 -39.77 -30.12 56.25
C LEU A 134 -39.62 -31.58 56.70
N LYS A 135 -38.45 -32.20 56.49
CA LYS A 135 -38.16 -33.55 57.01
C LYS A 135 -38.24 -33.60 58.54
N THR A 136 -37.61 -32.64 59.22
CA THR A 136 -37.65 -32.55 60.68
C THR A 136 -39.07 -32.35 61.19
N GLU A 137 -39.88 -31.54 60.51
CA GLU A 137 -41.29 -31.33 60.85
C GLU A 137 -42.14 -32.58 60.62
N LEU A 138 -41.91 -33.32 59.52
CA LEU A 138 -42.53 -34.61 59.26
C LEU A 138 -42.15 -35.66 60.32
N GLU A 139 -40.89 -35.73 60.73
CA GLU A 139 -40.44 -36.62 61.82
C GLU A 139 -41.11 -36.24 63.16
N LYS A 140 -41.24 -34.94 63.47
CA LYS A 140 -41.99 -34.48 64.65
C LYS A 140 -43.48 -34.83 64.56
N ARG A 141 -44.12 -34.68 63.40
CA ARG A 141 -45.49 -35.14 63.16
C ARG A 141 -45.62 -36.66 63.30
N SER A 142 -44.65 -37.41 62.81
CA SER A 142 -44.58 -38.87 62.99
C SER A 142 -44.46 -39.24 64.47
N ASN A 143 -43.76 -38.45 65.29
CA ASN A 143 -43.74 -38.66 66.74
C ASN A 143 -45.11 -38.42 67.40
N LEU A 144 -45.98 -37.55 66.87
CA LEU A 144 -47.37 -37.45 67.33
C LEU A 144 -48.16 -38.74 67.03
N CYS A 145 -47.83 -39.44 65.94
CA CYS A 145 -48.42 -40.74 65.62
C CYS A 145 -48.08 -41.83 66.65
N ASN A 146 -47.01 -41.67 67.45
CA ASN A 146 -46.72 -42.58 68.56
C ASN A 146 -47.73 -42.47 69.71
N TYR A 147 -48.42 -41.33 69.83
CA TYR A 147 -49.41 -41.07 70.88
C TYR A 147 -50.85 -41.34 70.42
N ILE A 148 -51.07 -41.66 69.14
CA ILE A 148 -52.38 -42.00 68.61
C ILE A 148 -52.75 -43.42 69.04
N ASN A 149 -53.97 -43.58 69.57
CA ASN A 149 -54.49 -44.86 69.98
C ASN A 149 -54.59 -45.82 68.78
N LYS A 150 -53.85 -46.93 68.83
CA LYS A 150 -53.79 -47.98 67.79
C LYS A 150 -55.11 -48.74 67.56
N ARG A 151 -56.23 -48.28 68.14
CA ARG A 151 -57.57 -48.83 67.94
C ARG A 151 -58.52 -47.89 67.18
N SER A 152 -58.11 -46.64 66.89
CA SER A 152 -58.89 -45.69 66.10
C SER A 152 -58.48 -45.74 64.63
N VAL A 153 -59.45 -46.07 63.76
CA VAL A 153 -59.27 -46.21 62.32
C VAL A 153 -58.96 -44.86 61.67
N GLU A 154 -59.56 -43.77 62.16
CA GLU A 154 -59.30 -42.40 61.69
C GLU A 154 -57.88 -41.94 62.04
N GLY A 155 -57.39 -42.25 63.25
CA GLY A 155 -56.05 -41.88 63.70
C GLY A 155 -54.93 -42.55 62.91
N MET A 156 -55.11 -43.83 62.53
CA MET A 156 -54.14 -44.56 61.70
C MET A 156 -54.02 -43.99 60.28
N LYS A 157 -55.15 -43.59 59.67
CA LYS A 157 -55.19 -42.99 58.32
C LYS A 157 -54.43 -41.66 58.25
N LEU A 158 -54.50 -40.84 59.29
CA LEU A 158 -53.80 -39.55 59.35
C LEU A 158 -52.26 -39.68 59.42
N CYS A 159 -51.77 -40.85 59.84
CA CYS A 159 -50.35 -41.15 59.97
C CYS A 159 -49.78 -42.05 58.87
N GLY A 160 -50.58 -42.36 57.84
CA GLY A 160 -50.16 -43.22 56.73
C GLY A 160 -49.86 -44.66 57.14
N ILE A 161 -50.27 -45.09 58.34
CA ILE A 161 -50.13 -46.47 58.80
C ILE A 161 -51.24 -47.26 58.11
N VAL A 162 -50.89 -48.05 57.09
CA VAL A 162 -51.82 -49.00 56.48
C VAL A 162 -52.20 -50.00 57.56
N ALA A 163 -53.47 -50.00 57.96
CA ALA A 163 -54.02 -51.00 58.87
C ALA A 163 -53.83 -52.38 58.23
N VAL A 164 -52.81 -53.11 58.68
CA VAL A 164 -52.77 -54.56 58.49
C VAL A 164 -53.88 -55.08 59.40
N LEU A 165 -55.07 -55.22 58.81
CA LEU A 165 -56.12 -56.07 59.35
C LEU A 165 -55.51 -57.48 59.44
N GLN A 166 -55.00 -57.82 60.63
CA GLN A 166 -54.87 -59.22 61.00
C GLN A 166 -56.31 -59.75 61.13
N ALA A 167 -56.78 -60.35 60.05
CA ALA A 167 -57.88 -61.31 60.13
C ALA A 167 -57.36 -62.56 60.87
N GLU A 168 -58.24 -63.07 61.73
CA GLU A 168 -58.18 -64.23 62.62
C GLU A 168 -57.17 -65.35 62.30
#